data_AF-A0A9P5R0T1-F1
#
_entry.id   AF-A0A9P5R0T1-F1
#
_cell.length_a   1.000
_cell.length_b   1.000
_cell.length_c   1.000
_cell.angle_alpha   90.00
_cell.angle_beta   90.00
_cell.angle_gamma   90.00
#
_symmetry.space_group_name_H-M   'P 1'
#
loop_
_entity.id
_entity.type
_entity.pdbx_description
1 polymer ?
#
loop_
_entity_poly.entity_id
_entity_poly.type
_entity_poly.pdbx_seq_one_letter_code
_entity_poly.pdbx_strand_id
1 'polypeptide(L)'
;MCRYQSGFIHMHESMLQYDYYWRIEPDVKYTCDIDFDPFLYMQDNNKKYGFTISLYEYAETIHGLWNTTKEFMAKYPDLLAKDNALNLISNDGGQTYNNCHFWSNFEIVDARWMRGKAFQEFFRHLDHAGGFFYERWGDAPVHTIAAALLLPLENLHFFKEIGYFHAPFHNCPAEPELQAKCHCDPALNVNRERFACTAKFLELAGEKRMMYPEEVDD
;
A
#
# COMPACT_ATOMS: atom_id res chain seq x y z
N MET A 1 -10.52 -1.12 -15.31
CA MET A 1 -9.25 -0.56 -14.82
C MET A 1 -8.80 -1.28 -13.56
N CYS A 2 -9.55 -1.24 -12.45
CA CYS A 2 -9.17 -1.88 -11.18
C CYS A 2 -8.69 -3.34 -11.34
N ARG A 3 -9.51 -4.20 -11.97
CA ARG A 3 -9.14 -5.59 -12.25
C ARG A 3 -7.81 -5.75 -13.01
N TYR A 4 -7.50 -4.85 -13.95
CA TYR A 4 -6.25 -4.89 -14.71
C TYR A 4 -5.04 -4.61 -13.81
N GLN A 5 -5.12 -3.57 -13.00
CA GLN A 5 -4.08 -3.23 -12.03
C GLN A 5 -3.92 -4.33 -10.97
N SER A 6 -5.03 -4.93 -10.51
CA SER A 6 -5.01 -5.98 -9.48
C SER A 6 -4.26 -7.25 -9.86
N GLY A 7 -4.18 -7.60 -11.14
CA GLY A 7 -3.81 -8.96 -11.52
C GLY A 7 -2.98 -9.14 -12.79
N PHE A 8 -2.90 -8.12 -13.65
CA PHE A 8 -2.36 -8.29 -14.99
C PHE A 8 -1.18 -7.39 -15.32
N ILE A 9 -1.05 -6.21 -14.69
CA ILE A 9 0.01 -5.25 -15.03
C ILE A 9 1.42 -5.85 -14.86
N HIS A 10 1.69 -6.53 -13.75
CA HIS A 10 2.98 -7.17 -13.45
C HIS A 10 3.25 -8.43 -14.30
N MET A 11 2.26 -8.90 -15.05
CA MET A 11 2.37 -10.01 -16.01
C MET A 11 2.51 -9.53 -17.46
N HIS A 12 2.37 -8.24 -17.72
CA HIS A 12 2.48 -7.69 -19.07
C HIS A 12 3.86 -7.98 -19.66
N GLU A 13 3.95 -8.33 -20.95
CA GLU A 13 5.21 -8.76 -21.60
C GLU A 13 6.35 -7.76 -21.39
N SER A 14 6.06 -6.46 -21.56
CA SER A 14 7.02 -5.37 -21.32
C SER A 14 7.57 -5.31 -19.89
N MET A 15 6.84 -5.86 -18.91
CA MET A 15 7.21 -5.85 -17.50
C MET A 15 8.04 -7.08 -17.09
N LEU A 16 8.05 -8.15 -17.89
CA LEU A 16 8.64 -9.44 -17.48
C LEU A 16 10.15 -9.38 -17.21
N GLN A 17 10.85 -8.43 -17.85
CA GLN A 17 12.29 -8.21 -17.68
C GLN A 17 12.66 -7.41 -16.43
N TYR A 18 11.68 -6.87 -15.70
CA TYR A 18 11.93 -6.01 -14.53
C TYR A 18 11.52 -6.72 -13.23
N ASP A 19 12.31 -6.52 -12.19
CA ASP A 19 12.04 -7.05 -10.85
C ASP A 19 11.19 -6.09 -10.02
N TYR A 20 11.34 -4.79 -10.23
CA TYR A 20 10.56 -3.75 -9.56
C TYR A 20 9.85 -2.85 -10.56
N TYR A 21 8.72 -2.29 -10.14
CA TYR A 21 8.06 -1.20 -10.87
C TYR A 21 7.66 -0.09 -9.91
N TRP A 22 7.56 1.13 -10.44
CA TRP A 22 6.98 2.28 -9.76
C TRP A 22 5.79 2.77 -10.59
N ARG A 23 4.59 2.71 -10.01
CA ARG A 23 3.38 3.24 -10.66
C ARG A 23 3.37 4.76 -10.61
N ILE A 24 3.11 5.37 -11.77
CA ILE A 24 2.96 6.80 -11.95
C ILE A 24 1.61 7.05 -12.63
N GLU A 25 0.76 7.88 -12.02
CA GLU A 25 -0.49 8.33 -12.63
C GLU A 25 -0.37 9.75 -13.22
N PRO A 26 -1.27 10.15 -14.13
CA PRO A 26 -1.38 11.54 -14.57
C PRO A 26 -1.70 12.49 -13.39
N ASP A 27 -1.37 13.77 -13.56
CA ASP A 27 -1.72 14.86 -12.62
C ASP A 27 -1.15 14.72 -11.19
N VAL A 28 -0.15 13.86 -11.00
CA VAL A 28 0.61 13.74 -9.76
C VAL A 28 1.67 14.84 -9.64
N LYS A 29 2.11 15.13 -8.42
CA LYS A 29 3.29 15.96 -8.17
C LYS A 29 4.25 15.25 -7.23
N TYR A 30 5.53 15.28 -7.59
CA TYR A 30 6.63 14.97 -6.68
C TYR A 30 7.11 16.28 -6.10
N THR A 31 6.90 16.46 -4.80
CA THR A 31 7.09 17.74 -4.13
C THR A 31 8.39 17.84 -3.36
N CYS A 32 9.20 16.79 -3.33
CA CYS A 32 10.53 16.81 -2.73
C CYS A 32 11.57 16.26 -3.72
N ASP A 33 12.81 16.71 -3.60
CA ASP A 33 13.92 16.08 -4.32
C ASP A 33 14.15 14.66 -3.76
N ILE A 34 14.34 13.70 -4.67
CA ILE A 34 14.63 12.31 -4.34
C ILE A 34 16.11 12.07 -4.64
N ASP A 35 16.92 12.11 -3.59
CA ASP A 35 18.38 12.07 -3.58
C ASP A 35 18.96 10.67 -3.31
N PHE A 36 18.10 9.64 -3.34
CA PHE A 36 18.45 8.23 -3.21
C PHE A 36 17.78 7.41 -4.33
N ASP A 37 18.24 6.18 -4.58
CA ASP A 37 17.60 5.26 -5.51
C ASP A 37 16.54 4.43 -4.76
N PRO A 38 15.22 4.62 -5.03
CA PRO A 38 14.18 3.88 -4.32
C PRO A 38 14.17 2.39 -4.65
N PHE A 39 14.56 1.99 -5.86
CA PHE A 39 14.62 0.58 -6.23
C PHE A 39 15.76 -0.13 -5.53
N LEU A 40 16.94 0.52 -5.46
CA LEU A 40 18.07 -0.01 -4.72
C LEU A 40 17.76 -0.11 -3.23
N TYR A 41 17.11 0.92 -2.65
CA TYR A 41 16.65 0.86 -1.26
C TYR A 41 15.72 -0.34 -1.01
N MET A 42 14.74 -0.55 -1.90
CA MET A 42 13.81 -1.68 -1.81
C MET A 42 14.55 -3.02 -1.89
N GLN A 43 15.54 -3.14 -2.79
CA GLN A 43 16.33 -4.35 -2.94
C GLN A 43 17.21 -4.62 -1.71
N ASP A 44 17.99 -3.64 -1.28
CA ASP A 44 18.99 -3.76 -0.21
C ASP A 44 18.34 -4.01 1.16
N ASN A 45 17.13 -3.49 1.36
CA ASN A 45 16.36 -3.66 2.60
C ASN A 45 15.28 -4.73 2.51
N ASN A 46 15.32 -5.57 1.45
CA ASN A 46 14.37 -6.65 1.20
C ASN A 46 12.89 -6.21 1.25
N LYS A 47 12.59 -5.00 0.80
CA LYS A 47 11.22 -4.49 0.72
C LYS A 47 10.55 -4.99 -0.57
N LYS A 48 9.24 -5.23 -0.47
CA LYS A 48 8.42 -5.80 -1.54
C LYS A 48 7.27 -4.88 -1.95
N TYR A 49 6.76 -4.07 -1.03
CA TYR A 49 5.69 -3.12 -1.32
C TYR A 49 5.93 -1.81 -0.59
N GLY A 50 6.07 -0.72 -1.34
CA GLY A 50 6.30 0.62 -0.84
C GLY A 50 5.16 1.57 -1.20
N PHE A 51 4.75 2.42 -0.25
CA PHE A 51 3.64 3.36 -0.41
C PHE A 51 3.96 4.73 0.21
N THR A 52 3.20 5.77 -0.17
CA THR A 52 3.29 7.13 0.40
C THR A 52 2.01 7.61 1.07
N ILE A 53 0.85 7.01 0.75
CA ILE A 53 -0.44 7.39 1.32
C ILE A 53 -1.21 6.12 1.66
N SER A 54 -1.90 6.13 2.80
CA SER A 54 -2.87 5.09 3.16
C SER A 54 -4.17 5.73 3.67
N LEU A 55 -5.31 5.12 3.31
CA LEU A 55 -6.65 5.66 3.53
C LEU A 55 -7.62 4.55 3.93
N TYR A 56 -8.77 4.92 4.47
CA TYR A 56 -9.91 4.00 4.58
C TYR A 56 -10.75 4.02 3.29
N GLU A 57 -11.08 2.84 2.79
CA GLU A 57 -11.97 2.65 1.63
C GLU A 57 -13.43 2.89 2.01
N TYR A 58 -14.24 3.28 1.02
CA TYR A 58 -15.69 3.31 1.12
C TYR A 58 -16.24 1.88 1.14
N ALA A 59 -16.78 1.45 2.28
CA ALA A 59 -17.26 0.09 2.49
C ALA A 59 -18.32 -0.36 1.47
N GLU A 60 -19.09 0.59 0.94
CA GLU A 60 -20.13 0.39 -0.08
C GLU A 60 -19.61 -0.18 -1.40
N THR A 61 -18.29 -0.13 -1.61
CA THR A 61 -17.64 -0.53 -2.86
C THR A 61 -17.09 -1.94 -2.83
N ILE A 62 -17.01 -2.54 -1.63
CA ILE A 62 -16.23 -3.75 -1.31
C ILE A 62 -16.97 -4.68 -0.32
N HIS A 63 -18.30 -4.68 -0.34
CA HIS A 63 -19.14 -5.48 0.56
C HIS A 63 -18.72 -6.96 0.65
N GLY A 64 -18.44 -7.61 -0.48
CA GLY A 64 -18.06 -9.01 -0.55
C GLY A 64 -16.56 -9.27 -0.36
N LEU A 65 -15.71 -8.25 -0.50
CA LEU A 65 -14.26 -8.41 -0.63
C LEU A 65 -13.65 -9.14 0.58
N TRP A 66 -14.03 -8.76 1.80
CA TRP A 66 -13.47 -9.38 3.00
C TRP A 66 -13.98 -10.80 3.23
N ASN A 67 -15.25 -11.08 2.92
CA ASN A 67 -15.75 -12.45 3.03
C ASN A 67 -15.05 -13.38 2.03
N THR A 68 -14.89 -12.96 0.78
CA THR A 68 -14.10 -13.70 -0.21
C THR A 68 -12.63 -13.84 0.22
N THR A 69 -12.05 -12.83 0.86
CA THR A 69 -10.70 -12.94 1.43
C THR A 69 -10.62 -13.98 2.55
N LYS A 70 -11.60 -14.04 3.46
CA LYS A 70 -11.65 -15.07 4.51
C LYS A 70 -11.80 -16.48 3.92
N GLU A 71 -12.58 -16.63 2.85
CA GLU A 71 -12.67 -17.89 2.10
C GLU A 71 -11.31 -18.30 1.53
N PHE A 72 -10.55 -17.37 0.95
CA PHE A 72 -9.17 -17.61 0.53
C PHE A 72 -8.28 -18.05 1.69
N MET A 73 -8.30 -17.33 2.82
CA MET A 73 -7.47 -17.64 4.00
C MET A 73 -7.77 -19.03 4.55
N ALA A 74 -9.06 -19.42 4.59
CA ALA A 74 -9.47 -20.75 5.02
C ALA A 74 -9.05 -21.85 4.03
N LYS A 75 -9.09 -21.56 2.73
CA LYS A 75 -8.74 -22.51 1.67
C LYS A 75 -7.22 -22.69 1.49
N TYR A 76 -6.44 -21.65 1.73
CA TYR A 76 -4.99 -21.62 1.49
C TYR A 76 -4.20 -21.09 2.69
N PRO A 77 -4.31 -21.72 3.88
CA PRO A 77 -3.60 -21.25 5.07
C PRO A 77 -2.07 -21.27 4.88
N ASP A 78 -1.54 -22.20 4.07
CA ASP A 78 -0.11 -22.32 3.79
C ASP A 78 0.46 -21.17 2.94
N LEU A 79 -0.39 -20.36 2.30
CA LEU A 79 0.04 -19.19 1.52
C LEU A 79 0.11 -17.90 2.35
N LEU A 80 -0.39 -17.92 3.59
CA LEU A 80 -0.34 -16.78 4.50
C LEU A 80 1.06 -16.66 5.12
N ALA A 81 1.60 -15.44 5.15
CA ALA A 81 2.85 -15.19 5.84
C ALA A 81 2.63 -15.31 7.37
N LYS A 82 3.62 -15.85 8.09
CA LYS A 82 3.53 -16.06 9.56
C LYS A 82 3.45 -14.74 10.32
N ASP A 83 4.33 -13.80 9.97
CA ASP A 83 4.44 -12.48 10.61
C ASP A 83 3.80 -11.39 9.74
N ASN A 84 2.61 -11.69 9.23
CA ASN A 84 1.89 -10.83 8.32
C ASN A 84 1.31 -9.58 9.02
N ALA A 85 0.78 -8.65 8.23
CA ALA A 85 0.18 -7.40 8.70
C ALA A 85 -1.35 -7.50 8.85
N LEU A 86 -1.94 -8.64 9.23
CA LEU A 86 -3.39 -8.77 9.44
C LEU A 86 -3.92 -7.68 10.39
N ASN A 87 -3.16 -7.37 11.44
CA ASN A 87 -3.53 -6.33 12.39
C ASN A 87 -3.55 -4.92 11.80
N LEU A 88 -2.96 -4.67 10.63
CA LEU A 88 -3.10 -3.40 9.91
C LEU A 88 -4.52 -3.25 9.39
N ILE A 89 -5.03 -4.30 8.74
CA ILE A 89 -6.29 -4.31 7.99
C ILE A 89 -7.49 -4.83 8.81
N SER A 90 -7.27 -5.33 10.02
CA SER A 90 -8.34 -5.77 10.92
C SER A 90 -8.07 -5.34 12.35
N ASN A 91 -9.14 -5.04 13.10
CA ASN A 91 -9.06 -4.63 14.51
C ASN A 91 -9.51 -5.74 15.48
N ASP A 92 -9.98 -6.88 14.95
CA ASP A 92 -10.66 -7.93 15.70
C ASP A 92 -10.13 -9.34 15.34
N GLY A 93 -8.84 -9.41 14.97
CA GLY A 93 -8.19 -10.68 14.64
C GLY A 93 -8.69 -11.30 13.33
N GLY A 94 -9.16 -10.48 12.38
CA GLY A 94 -9.59 -10.90 11.06
C GLY A 94 -11.08 -11.19 10.92
N GLN A 95 -11.91 -10.93 11.94
CA GLN A 95 -13.36 -11.11 11.81
C GLN A 95 -13.96 -10.12 10.82
N THR A 96 -13.54 -8.86 10.91
CA THR A 96 -13.92 -7.76 10.02
C THR A 96 -12.72 -7.07 9.39
N TYR A 97 -12.92 -6.53 8.18
CA TYR A 97 -12.00 -5.61 7.52
C TYR A 97 -12.27 -4.19 8.04
N ASN A 98 -11.23 -3.48 8.44
CA ASN A 98 -11.35 -2.10 8.90
C ASN A 98 -11.32 -1.09 7.73
N ASN A 99 -11.21 -1.56 6.49
CA ASN A 99 -11.14 -0.77 5.24
C ASN A 99 -9.82 -0.03 4.97
N CYS A 100 -8.80 -0.18 5.83
CA CYS A 100 -7.48 0.44 5.60
C CYS A 100 -6.80 -0.14 4.35
N HIS A 101 -6.33 0.73 3.47
CA HIS A 101 -5.56 0.36 2.29
C HIS A 101 -4.46 1.37 1.98
N PHE A 102 -3.38 0.90 1.35
CA PHE A 102 -2.38 1.72 0.68
C PHE A 102 -2.95 2.24 -0.64
N TRP A 103 -2.74 3.52 -0.91
CA TRP A 103 -3.33 4.19 -2.06
C TRP A 103 -2.50 3.95 -3.33
N SER A 104 -2.94 2.99 -4.14
CA SER A 104 -2.12 2.37 -5.21
C SER A 104 -1.73 3.26 -6.38
N ASN A 105 -2.23 4.50 -6.48
CA ASN A 105 -1.72 5.44 -7.50
C ASN A 105 -0.22 5.75 -7.31
N PHE A 106 0.28 5.62 -6.08
CA PHE A 106 1.69 5.49 -5.79
C PHE A 106 1.96 4.09 -5.24
N GLU A 107 2.81 3.33 -5.92
CA GLU A 107 3.34 2.08 -5.39
C GLU A 107 4.71 1.80 -6.01
N ILE A 108 5.66 1.34 -5.20
CA ILE A 108 6.92 0.75 -5.66
C ILE A 108 6.91 -0.70 -5.21
N VAL A 109 6.92 -1.65 -6.15
CA VAL A 109 6.58 -3.04 -5.86
C VAL A 109 7.57 -4.01 -6.50
N ASP A 110 7.93 -5.07 -5.77
CA ASP A 110 8.64 -6.23 -6.31
C ASP A 110 7.67 -7.07 -7.16
N ALA A 111 7.76 -6.92 -8.47
CA ALA A 111 6.94 -7.62 -9.45
C ALA A 111 7.11 -9.15 -9.36
N ARG A 112 8.26 -9.66 -8.88
CA ARG A 112 8.45 -11.12 -8.72
C ARG A 112 7.52 -11.68 -7.64
N TRP A 113 7.26 -10.92 -6.58
CA TRP A 113 6.29 -11.31 -5.55
C TRP A 113 4.86 -11.38 -6.13
N MET A 114 4.42 -10.36 -6.88
CA MET A 114 3.10 -10.38 -7.52
C MET A 114 2.96 -11.49 -8.58
N ARG A 115 4.05 -11.85 -9.25
CA ARG A 115 4.11 -13.01 -10.16
C ARG A 115 4.15 -14.36 -9.42
N GLY A 116 4.39 -14.35 -8.11
CA GLY A 116 4.50 -15.53 -7.27
C GLY A 116 3.15 -16.24 -7.02
N LYS A 117 3.23 -17.52 -6.63
CA LYS A 117 2.06 -18.39 -6.43
C LYS A 117 1.03 -17.78 -5.48
N ALA A 118 1.46 -17.25 -4.33
CA ALA A 118 0.55 -16.74 -3.30
C ALA A 118 -0.35 -15.61 -3.84
N PHE A 119 0.26 -14.60 -4.47
CA PHE A 119 -0.47 -13.47 -5.05
C PHE A 119 -1.36 -13.93 -6.22
N GLN A 120 -0.85 -14.79 -7.10
CA GLN A 120 -1.63 -15.29 -8.24
C GLN A 120 -2.84 -16.14 -7.83
N GLU A 121 -2.72 -16.98 -6.80
CA GLU A 121 -3.86 -17.71 -6.23
C GLU A 121 -4.87 -16.75 -5.58
N PHE A 122 -4.39 -15.75 -4.84
CA PHE A 122 -5.24 -14.74 -4.22
C PHE A 122 -6.04 -13.95 -5.26
N PHE A 123 -5.36 -13.39 -6.27
CA PHE A 123 -6.01 -12.66 -7.34
C PHE A 123 -7.02 -13.54 -8.09
N ARG A 124 -6.66 -14.77 -8.47
CA ARG A 124 -7.58 -15.67 -9.18
C ARG A 124 -8.81 -16.02 -8.36
N HIS A 125 -8.66 -16.17 -7.04
CA HIS A 125 -9.78 -16.41 -6.14
C HIS A 125 -10.75 -15.23 -6.15
N LEU A 126 -10.24 -13.99 -6.02
CA LEU A 126 -11.06 -12.79 -6.12
C LEU A 126 -11.68 -12.60 -7.51
N ASP A 127 -10.92 -12.88 -8.57
CA ASP A 127 -11.36 -12.73 -9.95
C ASP A 127 -12.55 -13.64 -10.27
N HIS A 128 -12.51 -14.90 -9.82
CA HIS A 128 -13.62 -15.83 -9.96
C HIS A 128 -14.85 -15.47 -9.11
N ALA A 129 -14.67 -14.76 -7.99
CA ALA A 129 -15.80 -14.29 -7.18
C ALA A 129 -16.59 -13.16 -7.85
N GLY A 130 -15.98 -12.47 -8.83
CA GLY A 130 -16.67 -11.51 -9.70
C GLY A 130 -16.91 -10.12 -9.11
N GLY A 131 -16.44 -9.83 -7.88
CA GLY A 131 -16.66 -8.55 -7.22
C GLY A 131 -16.03 -7.33 -7.91
N PHE A 132 -15.07 -7.53 -8.82
CA PHE A 132 -14.60 -6.47 -9.71
C PHE A 132 -15.68 -5.92 -10.67
N PHE A 133 -16.75 -6.70 -10.93
CA PHE A 133 -17.83 -6.34 -11.85
C PHE A 133 -19.19 -6.25 -11.16
N TYR A 134 -19.46 -7.11 -10.18
CA TYR A 134 -20.72 -7.11 -9.42
C TYR A 134 -20.70 -6.09 -8.27
N GLU A 135 -19.51 -5.67 -7.84
CA GLU A 135 -19.29 -4.56 -6.92
C GLU A 135 -18.32 -3.56 -7.58
N ARG A 136 -17.44 -2.91 -6.81
CA ARG A 136 -16.45 -1.98 -7.34
C ARG A 136 -15.09 -2.14 -6.64
N TRP A 137 -14.61 -3.39 -6.59
CA TRP A 137 -13.32 -3.68 -5.95
C TRP A 137 -12.19 -2.91 -6.62
N GLY A 138 -11.63 -1.94 -5.89
CA GLY A 138 -10.44 -1.20 -6.30
C GLY A 138 -9.19 -2.06 -6.20
N ASP A 139 -8.19 -1.78 -7.05
CA ASP A 139 -6.89 -2.42 -6.92
C ASP A 139 -6.16 -2.05 -5.64
N ALA A 140 -6.38 -0.84 -5.10
CA ALA A 140 -5.79 -0.38 -3.86
C ALA A 140 -6.12 -1.28 -2.63
N PRO A 141 -7.39 -1.57 -2.29
CA PRO A 141 -7.70 -2.52 -1.24
C PRO A 141 -7.28 -3.95 -1.59
N VAL A 142 -7.34 -4.39 -2.84
CA VAL A 142 -6.87 -5.73 -3.26
C VAL A 142 -5.37 -5.90 -3.03
N HIS A 143 -4.54 -4.95 -3.48
CA HIS A 143 -3.09 -4.95 -3.29
C HIS A 143 -2.74 -4.90 -1.81
N THR A 144 -3.45 -4.08 -1.03
CA THR A 144 -3.19 -3.95 0.41
C THR A 144 -3.52 -5.23 1.15
N ILE A 145 -4.66 -5.86 0.89
CA ILE A 145 -5.02 -7.13 1.52
C ILE A 145 -4.01 -8.22 1.14
N ALA A 146 -3.61 -8.30 -0.14
CA ALA A 146 -2.59 -9.24 -0.58
C ALA A 146 -1.25 -8.99 0.13
N ALA A 147 -0.78 -7.75 0.18
CA ALA A 147 0.47 -7.39 0.83
C ALA A 147 0.40 -7.68 2.35
N ALA A 148 -0.71 -7.34 3.00
CA ALA A 148 -0.89 -7.51 4.43
C ALA A 148 -1.03 -8.97 4.87
N LEU A 149 -1.45 -9.89 3.99
CA LEU A 149 -1.63 -11.31 4.33
C LEU A 149 -0.50 -12.20 3.81
N LEU A 150 0.07 -11.88 2.65
CA LEU A 150 0.98 -12.75 1.90
C LEU A 150 2.45 -12.33 2.05
N LEU A 151 2.73 -11.20 2.71
CA LEU A 151 4.07 -10.76 3.07
C LEU A 151 4.21 -10.63 4.58
N PRO A 152 5.40 -10.89 5.13
CA PRO A 152 5.79 -10.39 6.43
C PRO A 152 5.66 -8.86 6.49
N LEU A 153 5.25 -8.31 7.64
CA LEU A 153 5.11 -6.87 7.85
C LEU A 153 6.38 -6.09 7.50
N GLU A 154 7.55 -6.64 7.81
CA GLU A 154 8.87 -6.05 7.54
C GLU A 154 9.17 -5.85 6.05
N ASN A 155 8.48 -6.55 5.15
CA ASN A 155 8.63 -6.37 3.70
C ASN A 155 7.82 -5.18 3.16
N LEU A 156 6.98 -4.56 3.98
CA LEU A 156 6.25 -3.34 3.64
C LEU A 156 7.09 -2.11 4.03
N HIS A 157 6.91 -1.00 3.31
CA HIS A 157 7.64 0.23 3.59
C HIS A 157 6.81 1.49 3.31
N PHE A 158 6.85 2.43 4.24
CA PHE A 158 6.29 3.76 4.07
C PHE A 158 7.38 4.75 3.66
N PHE A 159 7.29 5.30 2.45
CA PHE A 159 8.23 6.30 1.95
C PHE A 159 7.86 7.70 2.45
N LYS A 160 8.23 8.01 3.69
CA LYS A 160 8.03 9.36 4.25
C LYS A 160 8.85 10.43 3.51
N GLU A 161 9.98 10.03 2.92
CA GLU A 161 10.94 10.89 2.23
C GLU A 161 10.45 11.37 0.87
N ILE A 162 9.46 10.68 0.28
CA ILE A 162 8.94 10.99 -1.05
C ILE A 162 7.71 11.88 -0.90
N GLY A 163 7.92 13.19 -1.02
CA GLY A 163 6.83 14.15 -1.12
C GLY A 163 5.99 13.87 -2.37
N TYR A 164 4.70 13.61 -2.16
CA TYR A 164 3.81 13.12 -3.21
C TYR A 164 2.43 13.77 -3.10
N PHE A 165 1.86 14.13 -4.23
CA PHE A 165 0.49 14.60 -4.33
C PHE A 165 -0.23 13.87 -5.46
N HIS A 166 -1.41 13.37 -5.14
CA HIS A 166 -2.43 12.99 -6.08
C HIS A 166 -3.74 13.53 -5.52
N ALA A 167 -4.52 14.26 -6.33
CA ALA A 167 -5.67 14.98 -5.80
C ALA A 167 -6.64 14.05 -5.04
N PRO A 168 -7.14 14.43 -3.85
CA PRO A 168 -6.88 15.71 -3.14
C PRO A 168 -5.75 15.65 -2.08
N PHE A 169 -4.99 14.55 -2.00
CA PHE A 169 -4.17 14.24 -0.83
C PHE A 169 -2.66 14.45 -1.04
N HIS A 170 -1.98 14.85 0.03
CA HIS A 170 -0.54 15.05 0.07
C HIS A 170 0.12 14.05 1.04
N ASN A 171 1.27 13.51 0.67
CA ASN A 171 2.31 13.07 1.60
C ASN A 171 3.39 14.16 1.62
N CYS A 172 3.64 14.77 2.77
CA CYS A 172 4.60 15.87 2.92
C CYS A 172 5.29 15.81 4.29
N PRO A 173 6.58 15.44 4.37
CA PRO A 173 7.30 15.33 5.65
C PRO A 173 7.45 16.71 6.32
N ALA A 174 7.46 16.74 7.66
CA ALA A 174 7.67 18.00 8.42
C ALA A 174 9.06 18.09 9.02
N GLU A 175 9.81 16.99 9.08
CA GLU A 175 11.16 16.94 9.64
C GLU A 175 12.09 17.91 8.90
N PRO A 176 12.83 18.79 9.59
CA PRO A 176 13.62 19.85 8.95
C PRO A 176 14.57 19.36 7.85
N GLU A 177 15.22 18.22 8.07
CA GLU A 177 16.14 17.61 7.10
C GLU A 177 15.44 17.17 5.80
N LEU A 178 14.21 16.67 5.90
CA LEU A 178 13.41 16.28 4.74
C LEU A 178 12.76 17.51 4.11
N GLN A 179 12.22 18.42 4.92
CA GLN A 179 11.51 19.60 4.43
C GLN A 179 12.43 20.59 3.71
N ALA A 180 13.73 20.60 4.01
CA ALA A 180 14.73 21.41 3.32
C ALA A 180 14.80 21.16 1.80
N LYS A 181 14.34 19.99 1.35
CA LYS A 181 14.28 19.60 -0.08
C LYS A 181 12.86 19.51 -0.63
N CYS A 182 11.87 20.05 0.08
CA CYS A 182 10.45 19.94 -0.25
C CYS A 182 9.79 21.29 -0.59
N HIS A 183 8.76 21.22 -1.44
CA HIS A 183 7.95 22.34 -1.95
C HIS A 183 6.46 22.11 -1.65
N CYS A 184 6.15 21.40 -0.56
CA CYS A 184 4.80 21.13 -0.09
C CYS A 184 4.59 21.69 1.33
N ASP A 185 3.33 21.86 1.71
CA ASP A 185 2.95 22.27 3.07
C ASP A 185 2.72 21.02 3.94
N PRO A 186 3.55 20.77 4.98
CA PRO A 186 3.38 19.61 5.85
C PRO A 186 2.06 19.66 6.64
N ALA A 187 1.45 20.83 6.80
CA ALA A 187 0.14 20.95 7.44
C ALA A 187 -0.97 20.25 6.64
N LEU A 188 -0.76 20.07 5.32
CA LEU A 188 -1.68 19.38 4.40
C LEU A 188 -1.41 17.87 4.27
N ASN A 189 -0.44 17.32 5.01
CA ASN A 189 -0.10 15.90 4.91
C ASN A 189 -1.26 15.02 5.40
N VAL A 190 -1.87 14.26 4.49
CA VAL A 190 -3.03 13.39 4.76
C VAL A 190 -2.72 12.31 5.78
N ASN A 191 -1.47 11.88 5.90
CA ASN A 191 -1.09 10.80 6.81
C ASN A 191 -1.23 11.20 8.29
N ARG A 192 -1.52 12.48 8.58
CA ARG A 192 -1.91 13.00 9.90
C ARG A 192 -3.39 12.84 10.24
N GLU A 193 -4.21 12.65 9.22
CA GLU A 193 -5.66 12.67 9.35
C GLU A 193 -6.20 11.36 9.92
N ARG A 194 -7.32 11.44 10.64
CA ARG A 194 -7.95 10.25 11.26
C ARG A 194 -8.44 9.22 10.26
N PHE A 195 -8.64 9.63 9.00
CA PHE A 195 -9.06 8.77 7.92
C PHE A 195 -7.88 8.19 7.11
N ALA A 196 -6.64 8.45 7.53
CA ALA A 196 -5.46 7.71 7.09
C ALA A 196 -5.17 6.56 8.07
N CYS A 197 -4.46 5.53 7.60
CA CYS A 197 -4.01 4.42 8.45
C CYS A 197 -2.48 4.33 8.61
N THR A 198 -1.76 5.38 8.22
CA THR A 198 -0.30 5.42 8.23
C THR A 198 0.27 5.39 9.65
N ALA A 199 -0.35 6.09 10.60
CA ALA A 199 0.04 6.03 12.01
C ALA A 199 -0.02 4.60 12.57
N LYS A 200 -1.08 3.85 12.21
CA LYS A 200 -1.24 2.44 12.60
C LYS A 200 -0.17 1.55 11.96
N PHE A 201 0.16 1.78 10.70
CA PHE A 201 1.26 1.07 10.04
C PHE A 201 2.60 1.30 10.78
N LEU A 202 2.94 2.55 11.07
CA LEU A 202 4.20 2.90 11.73
C LEU A 202 4.30 2.28 13.14
N GLU A 203 3.20 2.30 13.90
CA GLU A 203 3.12 1.64 15.22
C GLU A 203 3.41 0.13 15.11
N LEU A 204 2.73 -0.55 14.18
CA LEU A 204 2.92 -1.99 13.97
C LEU A 204 4.34 -2.32 13.49
N ALA A 205 4.90 -1.48 12.61
CA ALA A 205 6.24 -1.65 12.08
C ALA A 205 7.35 -1.30 13.08
N GLY A 206 7.00 -0.75 14.26
CA GLY A 206 7.98 -0.24 15.23
C GLY A 206 8.78 0.96 14.69
N GLU A 207 8.23 1.65 13.69
CA GLU A 207 8.84 2.82 13.07
C GLU A 207 8.43 4.10 13.82
N LYS A 208 9.28 5.12 13.77
CA LYS A 208 8.97 6.41 14.38
C LYS A 208 7.74 6.99 13.69
N ARG A 209 6.76 7.45 14.48
CA ARG A 209 5.66 8.27 13.97
C ARG A 209 6.22 9.48 13.20
N MET A 210 5.51 9.90 12.17
CA MET A 210 5.85 11.17 11.51
C MET A 210 5.75 12.32 12.52
N MET A 211 6.67 13.28 12.39
CA MET A 211 6.56 14.55 13.10
C MET A 211 5.65 15.49 12.31
N TYR A 212 4.90 16.34 13.02
CA TYR A 212 4.03 17.35 12.44
C TYR A 212 4.51 18.75 12.81
N PRO A 213 4.15 19.80 12.05
CA PRO A 213 4.66 21.16 12.28
C PRO A 213 4.57 21.65 13.72
N GLU A 214 3.51 21.27 14.46
CA GLU A 214 3.32 21.69 15.84
C GLU A 214 4.31 21.02 16.82
N GLU A 215 5.02 19.98 16.39
CA GLU A 215 5.94 19.16 17.18
C GLU A 215 7.42 19.39 16.82
N VAL A 216 7.72 20.21 15.80
CA VAL A 216 9.09 20.43 15.31
C VAL A 216 9.83 21.50 16.11
N ASP A 217 9.10 22.40 16.79
CA ASP A 217 9.66 23.54 17.55
C ASP A 217 9.79 23.29 19.07
N ASP A 218 9.39 22.10 19.57
CA ASP A 218 9.52 21.66 20.97
C ASP A 218 10.79 20.81 21.21
#